data_AF-A0A7V1FAF7-F1
#
_entry.id   AF-A0A7V1FAF7-F1
#
_cell.length_a   1.000
_cell.length_b   1.000
_cell.length_c   1.000
_cell.angle_alpha   90.00
_cell.angle_beta   90.00
_cell.angle_gamma   90.00
#
_symmetry.space_group_name_H-M   'P 1'
#
loop_
_entity.id
_entity.type
_entity.pdbx_description
1 polymer ?
#
loop_
_entity_poly.entity_id
_entity_poly.type
_entity_poly.pdbx_seq_one_letter_code
_entity_poly.pdbx_strand_id
1 'polypeptide(L)'
;MKRLLAAAALVFALIGTTLAQTVYSDLFVLNGLGETVSKIGLTEDRIWNNLYTTGDVPNQIRVWGDSLYILNSVSSTLQIVNLSAGRQVAEID
;
A
#
# COMPACT_ATOMS: atom_id res chain seq x y z
N MET A 1 48.46 -5.43 -12.33
CA MET A 1 47.47 -4.38 -12.71
C MET A 1 46.19 -4.96 -13.33
N LYS A 2 46.23 -5.77 -14.41
CA LYS A 2 45.03 -6.33 -15.06
C LYS A 2 44.13 -7.19 -14.15
N ARG A 3 44.71 -7.99 -13.25
CA ARG A 3 43.99 -8.82 -12.27
C ARG A 3 43.30 -8.01 -11.16
N LEU A 4 43.91 -6.88 -10.77
CA LEU A 4 43.35 -5.95 -9.78
C LEU A 4 42.17 -5.17 -10.37
N LEU A 5 42.25 -4.77 -11.65
CA LEU A 5 41.16 -4.13 -12.37
C LEU A 5 39.96 -5.07 -12.59
N ALA A 6 40.20 -6.34 -12.90
CA ALA A 6 39.15 -7.35 -13.04
C ALA A 6 38.43 -7.66 -11.71
N ALA A 7 39.18 -7.73 -10.60
CA ALA A 7 38.60 -7.92 -9.27
C ALA A 7 37.76 -6.71 -8.83
N ALA A 8 38.21 -5.48 -9.10
CA ALA A 8 37.44 -4.26 -8.83
C ALA A 8 36.13 -4.20 -9.65
N ALA A 9 36.18 -4.57 -10.93
CA ALA A 9 34.99 -4.62 -11.79
C ALA A 9 33.96 -5.67 -11.32
N LEU A 10 34.43 -6.83 -10.82
CA LEU A 10 33.57 -7.88 -10.27
C LEU A 10 32.90 -7.43 -8.95
N VAL A 11 33.64 -6.76 -8.07
CA VAL A 11 33.09 -6.20 -6.83
C VAL A 11 32.06 -5.11 -7.11
N PHE A 12 32.29 -4.23 -8.09
CA PHE A 12 31.30 -3.24 -8.53
C PHE A 12 30.04 -3.88 -9.14
N ALA A 13 30.19 -4.97 -9.90
CA ALA A 13 29.06 -5.72 -10.46
C ALA A 13 28.25 -6.47 -9.40
N LEU A 14 28.89 -6.97 -8.32
CA LEU A 14 28.21 -7.63 -7.20
C LEU A 14 27.50 -6.65 -6.25
N ILE A 15 28.01 -5.43 -6.09
CA ILE A 15 27.38 -4.40 -5.23
C ILE A 15 26.22 -3.70 -5.98
N GLY A 16 26.29 -3.62 -7.31
CA GLY A 16 25.32 -2.89 -8.14
C GLY A 16 23.97 -3.56 -8.37
N THR A 17 23.76 -4.81 -7.91
CA THR A 17 22.52 -5.56 -8.14
C THR A 17 21.78 -5.87 -6.84
N THR A 18 21.50 -4.86 -6.02
CA THR A 18 20.34 -4.96 -5.13
C THR A 18 19.11 -4.56 -5.94
N LEU A 19 18.47 -5.54 -6.56
CA LEU A 19 17.10 -5.35 -7.04
C LEU A 19 16.27 -5.01 -5.80
N ALA A 20 15.83 -3.76 -5.67
CA ALA A 20 14.92 -3.35 -4.62
C ALA A 20 13.64 -4.18 -4.78
N GLN A 21 13.55 -5.27 -4.03
CA GLN A 21 12.35 -6.08 -3.99
C GLN A 21 11.24 -5.19 -3.45
N THR A 22 10.17 -5.00 -4.24
CA THR A 22 8.98 -4.32 -3.74
C THR A 22 8.40 -5.18 -2.63
N VAL A 23 8.74 -4.84 -1.40
CA VAL A 23 8.07 -5.36 -0.21
C VAL A 23 6.79 -4.57 -0.09
N TYR A 24 5.64 -5.23 -0.20
CA TYR A 24 4.38 -4.64 0.22
C TYR A 24 4.48 -4.43 1.73
N SER A 25 4.66 -3.18 2.14
CA SER A 25 4.89 -2.82 3.55
C SER A 25 3.59 -2.69 4.33
N ASP A 26 2.45 -2.53 3.66
CA ASP A 26 1.18 -2.23 4.30
C ASP A 26 0.08 -3.25 3.95
N LEU A 27 -0.69 -3.66 4.95
CA LEU A 27 -1.98 -4.31 4.79
C LEU A 27 -3.11 -3.35 5.15
N PHE A 28 -4.16 -3.30 4.34
CA PHE A 28 -5.39 -2.60 4.66
C PHE A 28 -6.45 -3.60 5.11
N VAL A 29 -7.13 -3.28 6.21
CA VAL A 29 -8.15 -4.14 6.83
C VAL A 29 -9.46 -3.41 6.84
N LEU A 30 -10.47 -3.97 6.16
CA LEU A 30 -11.81 -3.42 6.18
C LEU A 30 -12.56 -3.86 7.43
N ASN A 31 -13.00 -2.90 8.24
CA ASN A 31 -13.81 -3.13 9.43
C ASN A 31 -15.29 -2.92 9.08
N GLY A 32 -15.93 -3.93 8.48
CA GLY A 32 -17.28 -3.79 7.90
C GLY A 32 -18.34 -3.18 8.82
N LEU A 33 -18.49 -3.70 10.04
CA LEU A 33 -19.45 -3.15 11.02
C LEU A 33 -18.99 -1.84 11.66
N GLY A 34 -17.70 -1.53 11.57
CA GLY A 34 -17.12 -0.29 12.11
C GLY A 34 -16.97 0.80 11.07
N GLU A 35 -17.41 0.57 9.82
CA GLU A 35 -17.40 1.53 8.70
C GLU A 35 -16.08 2.30 8.55
N THR A 36 -14.99 1.55 8.67
CA THR A 36 -13.63 2.07 8.61
C THR A 36 -12.67 1.11 7.92
N VAL A 37 -11.52 1.65 7.51
CA VAL A 37 -10.36 0.87 7.08
C VAL A 37 -9.19 1.14 8.03
N SER A 38 -8.60 0.09 8.58
CA SER A 38 -7.34 0.14 9.34
C SER A 38 -6.14 -0.18 8.44
N LYS A 39 -4.93 0.23 8.86
CA LYS A 39 -3.66 -0.12 8.19
C LYS A 39 -2.72 -0.85 9.16
N ILE A 40 -2.05 -1.89 8.69
CA ILE A 40 -0.98 -2.59 9.41
C ILE A 40 0.30 -2.41 8.60
N GLY A 41 1.28 -1.70 9.19
CA GLY A 41 2.63 -1.58 8.64
C GLY A 41 3.45 -2.78 9.07
N LEU A 42 3.74 -3.66 8.11
CA LEU A 42 4.51 -4.89 8.30
C LEU A 42 6.00 -4.61 8.56
N THR A 43 6.50 -3.46 8.11
CA THR A 43 7.89 -3.02 8.33
C THR A 43 8.05 -2.21 9.62
N GLU A 44 7.04 -1.42 9.96
CA GLU A 44 7.02 -0.53 11.12
C GLU A 44 6.55 -1.23 12.39
N ASP A 45 6.08 -2.48 12.27
CA ASP A 45 5.42 -3.24 13.34
C ASP A 45 4.35 -2.40 14.06
N ARG A 46 3.52 -1.71 13.27
CA ARG A 46 2.57 -0.72 13.76
C ARG A 46 1.20 -0.89 13.13
N ILE A 47 0.16 -0.72 13.96
CA ILE A 47 -1.23 -0.67 13.53
C ILE A 47 -1.74 0.77 13.62
N TRP A 48 -2.38 1.24 12.55
CA TRP A 48 -3.20 2.45 12.51
C TRP A 48 -4.66 2.04 12.41
N ASN A 49 -5.35 2.06 13.54
CA ASN A 49 -6.77 1.73 13.60
C ASN A 49 -7.62 2.85 13.01
N ASN A 50 -8.69 2.47 12.30
CA ASN A 50 -9.72 3.39 11.81
C ASN A 50 -9.14 4.57 11.00
N LEU A 51 -8.17 4.26 10.14
CA LEU A 51 -7.39 5.25 9.39
C LEU A 51 -8.26 6.04 8.40
N TYR A 52 -9.23 5.37 7.76
CA TYR A 52 -10.20 5.98 6.87
C TYR A 52 -11.62 5.60 7.30
N THR A 53 -12.55 6.54 7.21
CA THR A 53 -13.99 6.26 7.31
C THR A 53 -14.53 5.84 5.95
N THR A 54 -15.56 4.99 5.95
CA THR A 54 -16.21 4.52 4.73
C THR A 54 -17.62 5.09 4.59
N GLY A 55 -18.31 4.70 3.51
CA GLY A 55 -19.78 4.77 3.47
C GLY A 55 -20.43 3.58 4.16
N ASP A 56 -21.73 3.42 3.94
CA ASP A 56 -22.56 2.45 4.66
C ASP A 56 -22.33 1.01 4.19
N VAL A 57 -22.13 0.10 5.16
CA VAL A 57 -21.95 -1.35 4.95
C VAL A 57 -20.89 -1.63 3.86
N PRO A 58 -19.62 -1.26 4.09
CA PRO A 58 -18.56 -1.58 3.17
C PRO A 58 -18.30 -3.10 3.20
N ASN A 59 -18.04 -3.70 2.04
CA ASN A 59 -17.86 -5.16 1.97
C ASN A 59 -16.56 -5.60 1.27
N GLN A 60 -15.93 -4.71 0.49
CA GLN A 60 -14.74 -5.06 -0.26
C GLN A 60 -13.80 -3.86 -0.41
N ILE A 61 -12.50 -4.16 -0.38
CA ILE A 61 -11.46 -3.19 -0.70
C ILE A 61 -10.47 -3.75 -1.73
N ARG A 62 -9.87 -2.85 -2.51
CA ARG A 62 -8.79 -3.18 -3.45
C ARG A 62 -7.76 -2.05 -3.48
N VAL A 63 -6.49 -2.38 -3.38
CA VAL A 63 -5.40 -1.46 -3.70
C VAL A 63 -5.00 -1.64 -5.16
N TRP A 64 -4.89 -0.54 -5.90
CA TRP A 64 -4.32 -0.50 -7.25
C TRP A 64 -3.52 0.80 -7.42
N GLY A 65 -2.22 0.67 -7.66
CA GLY A 65 -1.32 1.83 -7.68
C GLY A 65 -1.36 2.56 -6.34
N ASP A 66 -1.54 3.88 -6.40
CA ASP A 66 -1.63 4.77 -5.23
C ASP A 66 -3.07 4.99 -4.74
N SER A 67 -3.97 4.06 -5.07
CA SER A 67 -5.39 4.18 -4.76
C SER A 67 -5.92 2.96 -4.02
N LEU A 68 -6.69 3.23 -2.97
CA LEU A 68 -7.52 2.27 -2.26
C LEU A 68 -8.97 2.51 -2.66
N TYR A 69 -9.57 1.49 -3.25
CA TYR A 69 -10.97 1.46 -3.68
C TYR A 69 -11.77 0.71 -2.62
N ILE A 70 -12.88 1.30 -2.19
CA ILE A 70 -13.75 0.76 -1.13
C ILE A 70 -15.17 0.69 -1.69
N LEU A 71 -15.73 -0.52 -1.74
CA LEU A 71 -17.11 -0.74 -2.17
C LEU A 71 -18.03 -0.63 -0.96
N ASN A 72 -18.90 0.37 -0.97
CA ASN A 72 -19.93 0.62 0.04
C ASN A 72 -21.28 0.12 -0.49
N SER A 73 -21.80 -0.96 0.08
CA SER A 73 -22.95 -1.65 -0.54
C SER A 73 -24.28 -0.98 -0.29
N VAL A 74 -24.48 -0.37 0.88
CA VAL A 74 -25.76 0.28 1.20
C VAL A 74 -25.81 1.69 0.63
N SER A 75 -24.72 2.46 0.75
CA SER A 75 -24.65 3.77 0.07
C SER A 75 -24.60 3.64 -1.45
N SER A 76 -24.31 2.43 -1.97
CA SER A 76 -24.20 2.14 -3.41
C SER A 76 -23.08 2.94 -4.08
N THR A 77 -21.95 3.15 -3.39
CA THR A 77 -20.85 3.97 -3.90
C THR A 77 -19.51 3.24 -3.92
N LEU A 78 -18.64 3.64 -4.86
CA LEU A 78 -17.22 3.28 -4.88
C LEU A 78 -16.40 4.47 -4.41
N GLN A 79 -15.94 4.41 -3.17
CA GLN A 79 -15.08 5.44 -2.57
C GLN A 79 -13.62 5.20 -2.96
N ILE A 80 -12.91 6.28 -3.28
CA ILE A 80 -11.51 6.23 -3.72
C ILE A 80 -10.64 7.08 -2.79
N VAL A 81 -9.70 6.43 -2.11
CA VAL A 81 -8.69 7.06 -1.25
C VAL A 81 -7.36 7.07 -1.96
N ASN A 82 -6.73 8.24 -2.04
CA ASN A 82 -5.34 8.34 -2.51
C ASN A 82 -4.41 8.09 -1.32
N LEU A 83 -3.53 7.10 -1.44
CA LEU A 83 -2.70 6.62 -0.34
C LEU A 83 -1.55 7.58 -0.03
N SER A 84 -0.95 8.21 -1.04
CA SER A 84 0.11 9.22 -0.85
C SER A 84 -0.41 10.50 -0.19
N ALA A 85 -1.63 10.91 -0.53
CA ALA A 85 -2.30 12.07 0.07
C ALA A 85 -2.98 11.74 1.40
N GLY A 86 -3.18 10.46 1.71
CA GLY A 86 -3.81 10.00 2.95
C GLY A 86 -5.26 10.46 3.11
N ARG A 87 -6.02 10.62 2.02
CA ARG A 87 -7.42 11.08 2.08
C ARG A 87 -8.26 10.59 0.90
N GLN A 88 -9.58 10.57 1.09
CA GLN A 88 -10.53 10.41 -0.01
C GLN A 88 -10.33 11.53 -1.04
N VAL A 89 -10.34 11.15 -2.32
CA VAL A 89 -10.17 12.06 -3.45
C VAL A 89 -11.32 12.01 -4.44
N ALA A 90 -12.09 10.91 -4.45
CA ALA A 90 -13.25 10.74 -5.32
C ALA A 90 -14.24 9.74 -4.73
N GLU A 91 -15.45 9.76 -5.28
CA GLU A 91 -16.52 8.80 -5.07
C GLU A 91 -17.29 8.65 -6.38
N ILE A 92 -17.78 7.43 -6.66
CA ILE A 92 -18.57 7.11 -7.83
C ILE A 92 -19.88 6.49 -7.35
N ASP A 93 -21.00 7.00 -7.85
CA ASP A 93 -22.37 6.52 -7.61
C ASP A 93 -22.85 5.56 -8.73
#